data_AF-A0A061G469-F1
#
_entry.id   AF-A0A061G469-F1
#
_cell.length_a   1.000
_cell.length_b   1.000
_cell.length_c   1.000
_cell.angle_alpha   90.00
_cell.angle_beta   90.00
_cell.angle_gamma   90.00
#
_symmetry.space_group_name_H-M   'P 1'
#
loop_
_entity.id
_entity.type
_entity.pdbx_description
1 polymer ?
#
loop_
_entity_poly.entity_id
_entity_poly.type
_entity_poly.pdbx_seq_one_letter_code
_entity_poly.pdbx_strand_id
1 'polypeptide(L)'
;MALALSASVNLTAPRRSLLGTTTRFPLSPPIPTLHITETPNPITIPSVSASSPPPSTDYNQWSLDSWKSKRALQLPEYPDVDELELVLQTIGSFPPIVFAGEARKLEEKLANAAVGKAFLLQGGDCAESFKEFNANNIRDTFRVLLQMGIVLTFGAQIPVIAVGRMAGQFAKPRSEPFEIKDGVQLPSYRGDNINGDAFDEKSRVPDPQRYMELAQRVDEALGFMAAAGLTVDDPVMNTFDFWTSHECLHLPYEQALTREDSTTGLYYDCSAHLLWVGERTRQLDGAHVEFLRGISNPLGIKVSDKMDPKELVKLCEILNPRNKPGRLIIITRMGAENMRIKLPHLIRAVRQAGLIVTWVSDPMHGNTIKAPCGLKTRGFDAIRAELRAFFDVHDQEGSYPGGVHLEMTGQNVTECIGGSKTVTFDDLNSRYHTHCDPRLNASQSLELAFAISERLRRKRLKSANEFRSAYRFN
;
A
#
# COMPACT_ATOMS: atom_id res chain seq x y z
N MET A 1 20.97 -6.69 36.02
CA MET A 1 21.02 -6.68 37.49
C MET A 1 19.59 -6.82 37.99
N ALA A 2 19.31 -7.90 38.71
CA ALA A 2 17.96 -8.34 39.04
C ALA A 2 17.27 -7.44 40.07
N LEU A 3 15.95 -7.25 39.93
CA LEU A 3 15.04 -7.00 41.05
C LEU A 3 13.63 -7.44 40.66
N ALA A 4 13.18 -8.51 41.31
CA ALA A 4 11.84 -9.04 41.27
C ALA A 4 10.93 -8.25 42.21
N LEU A 5 9.70 -7.96 41.79
CA LEU A 5 8.59 -7.66 42.69
C LEU A 5 7.32 -8.34 42.20
N SER A 6 6.97 -9.40 42.90
CA SER A 6 5.67 -10.07 42.88
C SER A 6 4.64 -9.23 43.62
N ALA A 7 3.45 -9.05 43.04
CA ALA A 7 2.26 -8.68 43.79
C ALA A 7 1.04 -9.39 43.20
N SER A 8 0.62 -10.45 43.88
CA SER A 8 -0.62 -11.18 43.64
C SER A 8 -1.80 -10.37 44.16
N VAL A 9 -2.82 -10.15 43.33
CA VAL A 9 -4.12 -9.62 43.77
C VAL A 9 -5.19 -10.68 43.47
N ASN A 10 -5.66 -11.32 44.54
CA ASN A 10 -6.87 -12.13 44.56
C ASN A 10 -8.09 -11.21 44.50
N LEU A 11 -8.91 -11.34 43.45
CA LEU A 11 -10.27 -10.81 43.41
C LEU A 11 -11.24 -11.97 43.21
N THR A 12 -11.86 -12.37 44.32
CA THR A 12 -13.03 -13.23 44.37
C THR A 12 -14.26 -12.45 43.89
N ALA A 13 -14.97 -12.98 42.89
CA ALA A 13 -16.29 -12.51 42.49
C ALA A 13 -17.31 -13.67 42.53
N PRO A 14 -18.57 -13.41 42.92
CA PRO A 14 -19.53 -14.45 43.29
C PRO A 14 -20.19 -15.12 42.08
N ARG A 15 -20.36 -16.44 42.16
CA ARG A 15 -21.22 -17.22 41.25
C ARG A 15 -22.68 -16.87 41.49
N ARG A 16 -23.38 -16.42 40.44
CA ARG A 16 -24.84 -16.54 40.32
C ARG A 16 -25.19 -17.36 39.08
N SER A 17 -25.91 -18.45 39.32
CA SER A 17 -26.43 -19.37 38.33
C SER A 17 -27.68 -18.76 37.67
N LEU A 18 -27.75 -18.83 36.34
CA LEU A 18 -29.02 -18.78 35.61
C LEU A 18 -28.99 -19.92 34.58
N LEU A 19 -29.74 -20.99 34.91
CA LEU A 19 -30.14 -22.00 33.95
C LEU A 19 -31.05 -21.34 32.91
N GLY A 20 -30.66 -21.44 31.64
CA GLY A 20 -31.49 -21.14 30.48
C GLY A 20 -31.34 -22.26 29.48
N THR A 21 -32.45 -22.93 29.20
CA THR A 21 -32.64 -24.10 28.35
C THR A 21 -32.13 -23.91 26.92
N THR A 22 -31.19 -24.74 26.48
CA THR A 22 -30.78 -24.87 25.07
C THR A 22 -31.55 -26.00 24.39
N THR A 23 -32.52 -25.64 23.55
CA THR A 23 -33.11 -26.52 22.55
C THR A 23 -32.07 -26.84 21.47
N ARG A 24 -31.72 -28.13 21.33
CA ARG A 24 -30.83 -28.65 20.29
C ARG A 24 -31.51 -28.58 18.92
N PHE A 25 -30.88 -27.92 17.95
CA PHE A 25 -31.17 -28.09 16.53
C PHE A 25 -30.43 -29.33 15.98
N PRO A 26 -31.03 -30.12 15.07
CA PRO A 26 -30.41 -31.33 14.54
C PRO A 26 -29.29 -31.02 13.54
N LEU A 27 -28.21 -31.80 13.65
CA LEU A 27 -27.06 -31.83 12.75
C LEU A 27 -27.48 -32.32 11.34
N SER A 28 -27.00 -31.64 10.31
CA SER A 28 -27.13 -32.03 8.90
C SER A 28 -26.49 -33.41 8.61
N PRO A 29 -26.98 -34.17 7.62
CA PRO A 29 -26.44 -35.50 7.30
C PRO A 29 -25.06 -35.41 6.59
N PRO A 30 -24.24 -36.47 6.65
CA PRO A 30 -22.89 -36.49 6.09
C PRO A 30 -22.89 -36.46 4.55
N ILE A 31 -21.88 -35.79 4.00
CA ILE A 31 -21.59 -35.68 2.56
C ILE A 31 -21.06 -37.04 2.05
N PRO A 32 -21.48 -37.55 0.87
CA PRO A 32 -20.96 -38.80 0.33
C PRO A 32 -19.51 -38.63 -0.16
N THR A 33 -18.65 -39.56 0.24
CA THR A 33 -17.27 -39.69 -0.24
C THR A 33 -17.27 -40.19 -1.69
N LEU A 34 -16.82 -39.34 -2.63
CA LEU A 34 -16.56 -39.74 -4.01
C LEU A 34 -15.18 -40.40 -4.10
N HIS A 35 -15.15 -41.70 -4.38
CA HIS A 35 -13.95 -42.42 -4.81
C HIS A 35 -13.54 -41.94 -6.20
N ILE A 36 -12.39 -41.26 -6.28
CA ILE A 36 -11.72 -40.98 -7.55
C ILE A 36 -10.76 -42.15 -7.80
N THR A 37 -11.18 -43.10 -8.63
CA THR A 37 -10.27 -44.05 -9.28
C THR A 37 -9.85 -43.47 -10.62
N GLU A 38 -8.56 -43.65 -10.95
CA GLU A 38 -7.86 -43.30 -12.21
C GLU A 38 -7.04 -42.00 -12.17
N THR A 39 -5.73 -42.18 -11.95
CA THR A 39 -4.67 -41.22 -12.26
C THR A 39 -4.36 -41.27 -13.77
N PRO A 40 -4.44 -40.15 -14.52
CA PRO A 40 -3.96 -40.12 -15.89
C PRO A 40 -2.42 -40.10 -15.94
N ASN A 41 -1.85 -40.82 -16.89
CA ASN A 41 -0.41 -40.86 -17.15
C ASN A 41 0.19 -39.46 -17.45
N PRO A 42 1.44 -39.19 -17.06
CA PRO A 42 2.08 -37.91 -17.30
C PRO A 42 2.35 -37.69 -18.80
N ILE A 43 1.90 -36.54 -19.31
CA ILE A 43 2.20 -36.05 -20.65
C ILE A 43 3.66 -35.59 -20.69
N THR A 44 4.48 -36.25 -21.51
CA THR A 44 5.88 -35.90 -21.76
C THR A 44 5.94 -34.61 -22.60
N ILE A 45 6.44 -33.52 -22.00
CA ILE A 45 6.70 -32.26 -22.71
C ILE A 45 8.09 -32.35 -23.38
N PRO A 46 8.27 -31.97 -24.66
CA PRO A 46 9.58 -31.97 -25.31
C PRO A 46 10.53 -31.00 -24.61
N SER A 47 11.72 -31.48 -24.25
CA SER A 47 12.80 -30.69 -23.66
C SER A 47 13.29 -29.63 -24.65
N VAL A 48 12.93 -28.37 -24.41
CA VAL A 48 13.54 -27.23 -25.08
C VAL A 48 14.91 -27.01 -24.43
N SER A 49 15.97 -27.21 -25.21
CA SER A 49 17.35 -26.96 -24.80
C SER A 49 17.49 -25.51 -24.33
N ALA A 50 17.80 -25.32 -23.04
CA ALA A 50 18.13 -24.02 -22.49
C ALA A 50 19.38 -23.47 -23.20
N SER A 51 19.20 -22.42 -23.99
CA SER A 51 20.32 -21.61 -24.49
C SER A 51 20.97 -20.90 -23.30
N SER A 52 22.30 -20.98 -23.22
CA SER A 52 23.14 -20.36 -22.20
C SER A 52 22.76 -18.89 -21.97
N PRO A 53 22.74 -18.40 -20.71
CA PRO A 53 22.47 -16.99 -20.45
C PRO A 53 23.58 -16.12 -21.08
N PRO A 54 23.23 -14.90 -21.56
CA PRO A 54 24.21 -13.97 -22.08
C PRO A 54 25.23 -13.58 -21.00
N PRO A 55 26.45 -13.17 -21.39
CA PRO A 55 27.49 -12.82 -20.43
C PRO A 55 27.02 -11.69 -19.51
N SER A 56 27.26 -11.88 -18.22
CA SER A 56 26.80 -11.05 -17.11
C SER A 56 27.23 -9.59 -17.23
N THR A 57 26.29 -8.70 -17.50
CA THR A 57 26.43 -7.26 -17.33
C THR A 57 26.15 -6.91 -15.87
N ASP A 58 27.16 -6.53 -15.09
CA ASP A 58 27.16 -5.69 -13.87
C ASP A 58 26.07 -5.83 -12.77
N TYR A 59 25.24 -6.87 -12.77
CA TYR A 59 24.18 -7.07 -11.76
C TYR A 59 24.72 -7.32 -10.33
N ASN A 60 26.04 -7.52 -10.16
CA ASN A 60 26.68 -8.00 -8.93
C ASN A 60 27.23 -6.93 -7.97
N GLN A 61 27.07 -5.63 -8.25
CA GLN A 61 27.60 -4.56 -7.36
C GLN A 61 26.51 -3.79 -6.60
N TRP A 62 25.41 -4.44 -6.19
CA TRP A 62 24.52 -3.77 -5.24
C TRP A 62 25.14 -3.77 -3.84
N SER A 63 25.13 -2.62 -3.20
CA SER A 63 25.38 -2.46 -1.77
C SER A 63 24.37 -1.48 -1.20
N LEU A 64 24.26 -1.44 0.12
CA LEU A 64 23.33 -0.53 0.79
C LEU A 64 23.64 0.96 0.49
N ASP A 65 24.89 1.29 0.14
CA ASP A 65 25.35 2.63 -0.25
C ASP A 65 25.32 2.90 -1.76
N SER A 66 25.04 1.90 -2.59
CA SER A 66 25.13 2.02 -4.06
C SER A 66 24.27 3.16 -4.63
N TRP A 67 23.13 3.46 -4.00
CA TRP A 67 22.24 4.56 -4.39
C TRP A 67 22.90 5.95 -4.28
N LYS A 68 23.88 6.13 -3.38
CA LYS A 68 24.59 7.41 -3.17
C LYS A 68 25.40 7.82 -4.40
N SER A 69 25.77 6.87 -5.26
CA SER A 69 26.46 7.12 -6.53
C SER A 69 25.53 7.56 -7.67
N LYS A 70 24.20 7.48 -7.45
CA LYS A 70 23.18 7.80 -8.43
C LYS A 70 22.56 9.16 -8.15
N ARG A 71 21.89 9.73 -9.15
CA ARG A 71 21.13 10.97 -8.97
C ARG A 71 19.90 10.72 -8.11
N ALA A 72 19.84 11.33 -6.94
CA ALA A 72 18.66 11.33 -6.08
C ALA A 72 17.83 12.60 -6.33
N LEU A 73 16.52 12.44 -6.54
CA LEU A 73 15.57 13.56 -6.62
C LEU A 73 14.78 13.67 -5.31
N GLN A 74 14.21 14.86 -5.05
CA GLN A 74 13.30 15.11 -3.93
C GLN A 74 13.88 15.02 -2.51
N LEU A 75 15.17 14.70 -2.35
CA LEU A 75 15.82 14.75 -1.05
C LEU A 75 15.92 16.20 -0.53
N PRO A 76 15.72 16.42 0.79
CA PRO A 76 15.99 17.71 1.42
C PRO A 76 17.49 17.97 1.54
N GLU A 77 17.85 19.24 1.67
CA GLU A 77 19.19 19.67 2.06
C GLU A 77 19.16 20.02 3.55
N TYR A 78 19.87 19.23 4.36
CA TYR A 78 19.98 19.47 5.81
C TYR A 78 21.12 20.47 6.09
N PRO A 79 20.92 21.43 7.00
CA PRO A 79 21.94 22.43 7.32
C PRO A 79 23.14 21.84 8.06
N ASP A 80 22.91 20.80 8.87
CA ASP A 80 23.94 20.08 9.62
C ASP A 80 23.94 18.60 9.19
N VAL A 81 25.00 18.20 8.49
CA VAL A 81 25.17 16.84 7.96
C VAL A 81 25.67 15.89 9.05
N ASP A 82 26.46 16.38 10.00
CA ASP A 82 26.99 15.57 11.10
C ASP A 82 25.86 15.21 12.07
N GLU A 83 24.94 16.15 12.34
CA GLU A 83 23.72 15.89 13.09
C GLU A 83 22.83 14.86 12.39
N LEU A 84 22.64 15.00 11.08
CA LEU A 84 21.88 14.02 10.29
C LEU A 84 22.50 12.62 10.40
N GLU A 85 23.81 12.49 10.24
CA GLU A 85 24.50 11.21 10.37
C GLU A 85 24.33 10.60 11.77
N LEU A 86 24.46 11.41 12.83
CA LEU A 86 24.26 10.96 14.21
C LEU A 86 22.83 10.44 14.45
N VAL A 87 21.81 11.16 13.95
CA VAL A 87 20.42 10.72 14.06
C VAL A 87 20.19 9.42 13.29
N LEU A 88 20.70 9.32 12.07
CA LEU A 88 20.54 8.11 11.25
C LEU A 88 21.24 6.89 11.88
N GLN A 89 22.44 7.07 12.46
CA GLN A 89 23.11 6.02 13.22
C GLN A 89 22.28 5.59 14.44
N THR A 90 21.67 6.55 15.14
CA THR A 90 20.83 6.28 16.31
C THR A 90 19.59 5.46 15.91
N ILE A 91 18.85 5.88 14.89
CA ILE A 91 17.66 5.16 14.40
C ILE A 91 18.04 3.81 13.82
N GLY A 92 19.19 3.71 13.15
CA GLY A 92 19.74 2.44 12.66
C GLY A 92 19.98 1.42 13.77
N SER A 93 20.18 1.85 15.01
CA SER A 93 20.33 0.97 16.18
C SER A 93 19.01 0.47 16.79
N PHE A 94 17.86 1.05 16.40
CA PHE A 94 16.56 0.67 16.94
C PHE A 94 16.07 -0.69 16.41
N PRO A 95 15.17 -1.38 17.14
CA PRO A 95 14.48 -2.54 16.60
C PRO A 95 13.83 -2.23 15.23
N PRO A 96 13.79 -3.20 14.31
CA PRO A 96 13.09 -3.00 13.04
C PRO A 96 11.59 -2.76 13.27
N ILE A 97 10.96 -1.95 12.43
CA ILE A 97 9.50 -1.70 12.48
C ILE A 97 8.75 -2.96 12.04
N VAL A 98 9.28 -3.68 11.06
CA VAL A 98 8.71 -4.94 10.54
C VAL A 98 9.77 -6.01 10.39
N PHE A 99 9.39 -7.28 10.50
CA PHE A 99 10.30 -8.40 10.26
C PHE A 99 10.31 -8.86 8.80
N ALA A 100 11.47 -9.29 8.30
CA ALA A 100 11.64 -9.80 6.94
C ALA A 100 10.69 -10.97 6.60
N GLY A 101 10.39 -11.82 7.59
CA GLY A 101 9.42 -12.92 7.42
C GLY A 101 7.99 -12.44 7.14
N GLU A 102 7.59 -11.28 7.65
CA GLU A 102 6.27 -10.69 7.40
C GLU A 102 6.17 -10.12 5.98
N ALA A 103 7.23 -9.44 5.52
CA ALA A 103 7.33 -8.97 4.14
C ALA A 103 7.26 -10.13 3.12
N ARG A 104 7.89 -11.28 3.42
CA ARG A 104 7.76 -12.50 2.59
C ARG A 104 6.33 -13.03 2.55
N LYS A 105 5.65 -13.11 3.70
CA LYS A 105 4.24 -13.53 3.77
C LYS A 105 3.34 -12.59 2.97
N LEU A 106 3.61 -11.29 3.00
CA LEU A 106 2.90 -10.31 2.17
C LEU A 106 3.14 -10.59 0.67
N GLU A 107 4.38 -10.83 0.26
CA GLU A 107 4.71 -11.17 -1.13
C GLU A 107 3.94 -12.39 -1.65
N GLU A 108 3.86 -13.47 -0.85
CA GLU A 108 3.10 -14.68 -1.16
C GLU A 108 1.61 -14.39 -1.35
N LYS A 109 1.05 -13.49 -0.53
CA LYS A 109 -0.35 -13.07 -0.67
C LYS A 109 -0.55 -12.20 -1.92
N LEU A 110 0.36 -11.26 -2.18
CA LEU A 110 0.32 -10.42 -3.38
C LEU A 110 0.46 -11.24 -4.67
N ALA A 111 1.16 -12.38 -4.63
CA ALA A 111 1.20 -13.31 -5.74
C ALA A 111 -0.20 -13.82 -6.12
N ASN A 112 -1.09 -14.02 -5.15
CA ASN A 112 -2.49 -14.37 -5.41
C ASN A 112 -3.26 -13.23 -6.06
N ALA A 113 -3.00 -11.98 -5.69
CA ALA A 113 -3.63 -10.81 -6.32
C ALA A 113 -3.19 -10.64 -7.79
N ALA A 114 -1.92 -10.89 -8.10
CA ALA A 114 -1.39 -10.87 -9.46
C ALA A 114 -2.12 -11.84 -10.42
N VAL A 115 -2.69 -12.93 -9.88
CA VAL A 115 -3.39 -13.96 -10.66
C VAL A 115 -4.90 -14.01 -10.38
N GLY A 116 -5.46 -12.96 -9.78
CA GLY A 116 -6.91 -12.82 -9.56
C GLY A 116 -7.51 -13.73 -8.49
N LYS A 117 -6.69 -14.31 -7.61
CA LYS A 117 -7.10 -15.14 -6.47
C LYS A 117 -7.25 -14.36 -5.16
N ALA A 118 -6.81 -13.12 -5.12
CA ALA A 118 -6.98 -12.19 -4.01
C ALA A 118 -7.13 -10.76 -4.55
N PHE A 119 -7.42 -9.80 -3.68
CA PHE A 119 -7.51 -8.39 -4.02
C PHE A 119 -6.79 -7.53 -2.99
N LEU A 120 -5.91 -6.65 -3.45
CA LEU A 120 -5.20 -5.70 -2.61
C LEU A 120 -6.08 -4.48 -2.30
N LEU A 121 -6.29 -4.21 -1.03
CA LEU A 121 -6.84 -2.96 -0.53
C LEU A 121 -5.71 -2.21 0.19
N GLN A 122 -5.10 -1.25 -0.49
CA GLN A 122 -4.12 -0.37 0.09
C GLN A 122 -4.75 1.00 0.40
N GLY A 123 -4.64 1.50 1.62
CA GLY A 123 -5.32 2.75 2.01
C GLY A 123 -4.80 3.38 3.30
N GLY A 124 -4.92 4.70 3.40
CA GLY A 124 -4.58 5.46 4.60
C GLY A 124 -4.36 6.93 4.28
N ASP A 125 -3.62 7.64 5.11
CA ASP A 125 -3.38 9.06 4.94
C ASP A 125 -2.56 9.38 3.68
N CYS A 126 -2.75 10.60 3.16
CA CYS A 126 -1.94 11.11 2.06
C CYS A 126 -0.49 11.31 2.52
N ALA A 127 -0.33 12.08 3.60
CA ALA A 127 0.86 12.13 4.43
C ALA A 127 0.43 12.14 5.90
N GLU A 128 1.06 11.31 6.72
CA GLU A 128 0.91 11.34 8.18
C GLU A 128 1.53 12.63 8.73
N SER A 129 0.94 13.19 9.80
CA SER A 129 1.45 14.39 10.47
C SER A 129 1.51 14.16 11.97
N PHE A 130 2.54 14.66 12.65
CA PHE A 130 2.72 14.51 14.11
C PHE A 130 1.56 15.13 14.89
N LYS A 131 0.94 16.21 14.37
CA LYS A 131 -0.24 16.84 14.98
C LYS A 131 -1.47 15.93 14.98
N GLU A 132 -1.65 15.15 13.90
CA GLU A 132 -2.79 14.24 13.75
C GLU A 132 -2.43 12.80 14.14
N PHE A 133 -1.18 12.53 14.52
CA PHE A 133 -0.72 11.20 14.87
C PHE A 133 -1.09 10.85 16.31
N ASN A 134 -2.33 10.39 16.48
CA ASN A 134 -2.83 9.92 17.76
C ASN A 134 -3.68 8.65 17.61
N ALA A 135 -3.84 7.95 18.73
CA ALA A 135 -4.58 6.70 18.84
C ALA A 135 -5.96 6.72 18.19
N ASN A 136 -6.73 7.82 18.32
CA ASN A 136 -8.08 7.90 17.75
C ASN A 136 -8.03 7.92 16.22
N ASN A 137 -7.15 8.74 15.64
CA ASN A 137 -7.04 8.84 14.18
C ASN A 137 -6.54 7.54 13.57
N ILE A 138 -5.51 6.93 14.15
CA ILE A 138 -4.99 5.61 13.75
C ILE A 138 -6.11 4.57 13.79
N ARG A 139 -6.81 4.46 14.93
CA ARG A 139 -7.93 3.53 15.11
C ARG A 139 -9.02 3.76 14.07
N ASP A 140 -9.41 5.01 13.82
CA ASP A 140 -10.55 5.32 12.96
C ASP A 140 -10.21 5.09 11.48
N THR A 141 -9.00 5.42 11.03
CA THR A 141 -8.50 5.06 9.69
C THR A 141 -8.42 3.55 9.52
N PHE A 142 -7.87 2.85 10.50
CA PHE A 142 -7.80 1.39 10.51
C PHE A 142 -9.19 0.74 10.47
N ARG A 143 -10.16 1.26 11.24
CA ARG A 143 -11.56 0.80 11.22
C ARG A 143 -12.18 0.92 9.84
N VAL A 144 -12.00 2.04 9.14
CA VAL A 144 -12.54 2.20 7.79
C VAL A 144 -11.87 1.23 6.83
N LEU A 145 -10.55 1.03 6.91
CA LEU A 145 -9.85 0.05 6.08
C LEU A 145 -10.39 -1.37 6.31
N LEU A 146 -10.62 -1.78 7.56
CA LEU A 146 -11.22 -3.08 7.88
C LEU A 146 -12.67 -3.20 7.38
N GLN A 147 -13.49 -2.17 7.58
CA GLN A 147 -14.88 -2.18 7.10
C GLN A 147 -14.94 -2.33 5.58
N MET A 148 -14.06 -1.62 4.85
CA MET A 148 -13.91 -1.81 3.40
C MET A 148 -13.47 -3.24 3.06
N GLY A 149 -12.49 -3.78 3.79
CA GLY A 149 -12.01 -5.15 3.61
C GLY A 149 -13.11 -6.20 3.79
N ILE A 150 -13.99 -6.02 4.79
CA ILE A 150 -15.16 -6.87 5.03
C ILE A 150 -16.15 -6.77 3.86
N VAL A 151 -16.51 -5.55 3.43
CA VAL A 151 -17.43 -5.33 2.29
C VAL A 151 -16.91 -5.99 1.01
N LEU A 152 -15.61 -5.87 0.75
CA LEU A 152 -14.94 -6.49 -0.38
C LEU A 152 -14.95 -8.02 -0.25
N THR A 153 -14.53 -8.56 0.89
CA THR A 153 -14.44 -10.01 1.12
C THR A 153 -15.79 -10.69 0.97
N PHE A 154 -16.83 -10.19 1.65
CA PHE A 154 -18.15 -10.81 1.62
C PHE A 154 -18.86 -10.60 0.29
N GLY A 155 -18.78 -9.40 -0.28
CA GLY A 155 -19.52 -9.11 -1.52
C GLY A 155 -18.84 -9.68 -2.77
N ALA A 156 -17.50 -9.65 -2.85
CA ALA A 156 -16.75 -10.23 -3.97
C ALA A 156 -16.54 -11.75 -3.84
N GLN A 157 -16.51 -12.27 -2.60
CA GLN A 157 -16.11 -13.65 -2.27
C GLN A 157 -14.68 -13.98 -2.72
N ILE A 158 -13.75 -13.04 -2.53
CA ILE A 158 -12.31 -13.23 -2.74
C ILE A 158 -11.54 -12.72 -1.51
N PRO A 159 -10.41 -13.35 -1.15
CA PRO A 159 -9.53 -12.86 -0.08
C PRO A 159 -9.07 -11.42 -0.34
N VAL A 160 -9.09 -10.60 0.72
CA VAL A 160 -8.58 -9.22 0.68
C VAL A 160 -7.26 -9.12 1.46
N ILE A 161 -6.29 -8.43 0.86
CA ILE A 161 -4.98 -8.14 1.45
C ILE A 161 -5.03 -6.67 1.88
N ALA A 162 -5.05 -6.38 3.18
CA ALA A 162 -5.21 -5.03 3.71
C ALA A 162 -3.85 -4.39 4.05
N VAL A 163 -3.46 -3.36 3.30
CA VAL A 163 -2.17 -2.67 3.48
C VAL A 163 -2.42 -1.19 3.84
N GLY A 164 -2.04 -0.79 5.04
CA GLY A 164 -2.10 0.59 5.51
C GLY A 164 -1.05 1.48 4.86
N ARG A 165 -1.43 2.70 4.48
CA ARG A 165 -0.49 3.82 4.31
C ARG A 165 -0.27 4.46 5.69
N MET A 166 0.45 3.74 6.54
CA MET A 166 0.54 3.99 7.97
C MET A 166 1.92 3.60 8.48
N ALA A 167 2.33 4.23 9.57
CA ALA A 167 3.58 3.93 10.27
C ALA A 167 4.85 4.23 9.45
N GLY A 168 4.83 5.28 8.62
CA GLY A 168 6.01 5.69 7.83
C GLY A 168 5.73 6.67 6.70
N GLN A 169 4.46 6.94 6.37
CA GLN A 169 4.04 7.76 5.23
C GLN A 169 4.08 9.27 5.56
N PHE A 170 5.21 9.78 6.03
CA PHE A 170 5.36 11.19 6.41
C PHE A 170 5.92 12.05 5.28
N ALA A 171 6.85 11.51 4.48
CA ALA A 171 7.51 12.27 3.43
C ALA A 171 6.58 12.49 2.22
N LYS A 172 6.66 13.69 1.63
CA LYS A 172 5.90 14.08 0.44
C LYS A 172 6.81 14.64 -0.65
N PRO A 173 6.75 14.11 -1.89
CA PRO A 173 7.44 14.74 -3.00
C PRO A 173 6.71 16.03 -3.42
N ARG A 174 7.46 17.03 -3.87
CA ARG A 174 6.94 18.36 -4.24
C ARG A 174 7.22 18.66 -5.70
N SER A 175 6.23 19.25 -6.39
CA SER A 175 6.43 19.75 -7.76
C SER A 175 7.43 20.91 -7.76
N GLU A 176 7.28 21.83 -6.81
CA GLU A 176 8.15 23.00 -6.65
C GLU A 176 8.96 22.91 -5.36
N PRO A 177 10.28 23.22 -5.40
CA PRO A 177 11.13 23.20 -4.22
C PRO A 177 10.79 24.31 -3.22
N PHE A 178 10.14 25.40 -3.68
CA PHE A 178 9.75 26.55 -2.86
C PHE A 178 8.25 26.82 -2.94
N GLU A 179 7.71 27.42 -1.87
CA GLU A 179 6.36 27.92 -1.77
C GLU A 179 6.41 29.44 -1.58
N ILE A 180 5.59 30.17 -2.34
CA ILE A 180 5.52 31.64 -2.27
C ILE A 180 4.14 32.02 -1.73
N LYS A 181 4.11 32.80 -0.63
CA LYS A 181 2.89 33.43 -0.10
C LYS A 181 3.17 34.89 0.23
N ASP A 182 2.29 35.77 -0.21
CA ASP A 182 2.35 37.21 0.07
C ASP A 182 3.73 37.84 -0.21
N GLY A 183 4.39 37.38 -1.29
CA GLY A 183 5.71 37.84 -1.71
C GLY A 183 6.90 37.20 -0.99
N VAL A 184 6.68 36.41 0.06
CA VAL A 184 7.73 35.67 0.79
C VAL A 184 7.92 34.29 0.16
N GLN A 185 9.16 33.91 -0.11
CA GLN A 185 9.55 32.60 -0.66
C GLN A 185 10.22 31.75 0.43
N LEU A 186 9.69 30.57 0.72
CA LEU A 186 10.25 29.63 1.69
C LEU A 186 10.35 28.22 1.08
N PRO A 187 11.23 27.33 1.61
CA PRO A 187 11.22 25.93 1.21
C PRO A 187 9.83 25.31 1.33
N SER A 188 9.46 24.50 0.35
CA SER A 188 8.21 23.74 0.39
C SER A 188 8.18 22.81 1.61
N TYR A 189 7.02 22.71 2.26
CA TYR A 189 6.76 21.65 3.23
C TYR A 189 6.89 20.27 2.55
N ARG A 190 7.73 19.39 3.09
CA ARG A 190 8.07 18.07 2.51
C ARG A 190 7.58 16.91 3.37
N GLY A 191 6.79 17.16 4.40
CA GLY A 191 6.35 16.16 5.36
C GLY A 191 6.98 16.37 6.73
N ASP A 192 6.26 15.96 7.78
CA ASP A 192 6.64 16.23 9.17
C ASP A 192 7.96 15.56 9.58
N ASN A 193 8.39 14.52 8.88
CA ASN A 193 9.70 13.90 9.08
C ASN A 193 10.87 14.70 8.48
N ILE A 194 10.60 15.80 7.76
CA ILE A 194 11.61 16.67 7.16
C ILE A 194 11.52 18.08 7.73
N ASN A 195 10.36 18.74 7.62
CA ASN A 195 10.16 20.11 8.09
C ASN A 195 8.70 20.34 8.53
N GLY A 196 8.41 21.48 9.15
CA GLY A 196 7.09 21.86 9.63
C GLY A 196 6.17 22.45 8.55
N ASP A 197 4.87 22.31 8.76
CA ASP A 197 3.81 22.79 7.87
C ASP A 197 3.65 24.33 7.88
N ALA A 198 3.90 24.95 9.03
CA ALA A 198 3.79 26.40 9.23
C ALA A 198 4.67 27.18 8.23
N PHE A 199 4.14 28.29 7.72
CA PHE A 199 4.80 29.10 6.71
C PHE A 199 5.67 30.18 7.36
N ASP A 200 6.74 29.74 8.00
CA ASP A 200 7.78 30.58 8.60
C ASP A 200 9.16 29.94 8.41
N GLU A 201 10.22 30.76 8.44
CA GLU A 201 11.57 30.32 8.15
C GLU A 201 12.02 29.16 9.05
N LYS A 202 11.79 29.29 10.36
CA LYS A 202 12.19 28.28 11.36
C LYS A 202 11.52 26.93 11.08
N SER A 203 10.22 26.93 10.79
CA SER A 203 9.47 25.71 10.51
C SER A 203 9.88 25.06 9.19
N ARG A 204 10.36 25.83 8.19
CA ARG A 204 10.66 25.29 6.85
C ARG A 204 12.07 24.76 6.67
N VAL A 205 12.99 25.05 7.58
CA VAL A 205 14.33 24.44 7.62
C VAL A 205 14.20 22.93 7.90
N PRO A 206 14.82 22.04 7.10
CA PRO A 206 14.89 20.62 7.39
C PRO A 206 15.60 20.34 8.72
N ASP A 207 15.00 19.51 9.56
CA ASP A 207 15.49 19.18 10.90
C ASP A 207 15.65 17.66 11.04
N PRO A 208 16.89 17.13 11.21
CA PRO A 208 17.12 15.69 11.34
C PRO A 208 16.42 15.07 12.54
N GLN A 209 16.22 15.81 13.64
CA GLN A 209 15.58 15.29 14.86
C GLN A 209 14.13 14.84 14.62
N ARG A 210 13.51 15.31 13.54
CA ARG A 210 12.19 14.84 13.12
C ARG A 210 12.16 13.36 12.76
N TYR A 211 13.30 12.74 12.42
CA TYR A 211 13.36 11.28 12.29
C TYR A 211 13.26 10.55 13.63
N MET A 212 13.81 11.13 14.71
CA MET A 212 13.66 10.56 16.05
C MET A 212 12.22 10.66 16.51
N GLU A 213 11.57 11.81 16.27
CA GLU A 213 10.14 11.95 16.54
C GLU A 213 9.31 10.95 15.72
N LEU A 214 9.60 10.80 14.42
CA LEU A 214 8.96 9.79 13.58
C LEU A 214 9.09 8.38 14.17
N ALA A 215 10.30 7.95 14.53
CA ALA A 215 10.53 6.63 15.11
C ALA A 215 9.72 6.41 16.40
N GLN A 216 9.69 7.40 17.28
CA GLN A 216 8.89 7.37 18.50
C GLN A 216 7.40 7.26 18.20
N ARG A 217 6.88 8.05 17.25
CA ARG A 217 5.47 8.01 16.85
C ARG A 217 5.11 6.64 16.30
N VAL A 218 5.91 6.08 15.39
CA VAL A 218 5.64 4.76 14.83
C VAL A 218 5.60 3.68 15.91
N ASP A 219 6.53 3.70 16.85
CA ASP A 219 6.54 2.76 18.00
C ASP A 219 5.27 2.92 18.87
N GLU A 220 4.90 4.15 19.20
CA GLU A 220 3.67 4.46 19.95
C GLU A 220 2.40 3.96 19.22
N ALA A 221 2.33 4.11 17.89
CA ALA A 221 1.21 3.63 17.10
C ALA A 221 1.12 2.12 17.03
N LEU A 222 2.24 1.44 16.77
CA LEU A 222 2.29 -0.02 16.71
C LEU A 222 1.98 -0.62 18.09
N GLY A 223 2.54 -0.05 19.15
CA GLY A 223 2.23 -0.39 20.53
C GLY A 223 0.75 -0.17 20.86
N PHE A 224 0.15 0.93 20.40
CA PHE A 224 -1.28 1.18 20.55
C PHE A 224 -2.13 0.16 19.78
N MET A 225 -1.80 -0.14 18.53
CA MET A 225 -2.54 -1.14 17.74
C MET A 225 -2.48 -2.50 18.44
N ALA A 226 -1.31 -2.92 18.91
CA ALA A 226 -1.17 -4.14 19.70
C ALA A 226 -2.01 -4.09 21.00
N ALA A 227 -1.94 -3.00 21.77
CA ALA A 227 -2.67 -2.87 23.03
C ALA A 227 -4.20 -2.76 22.86
N ALA A 228 -4.67 -2.17 21.76
CA ALA A 228 -6.08 -2.02 21.44
C ALA A 228 -6.78 -3.33 21.04
N GLY A 229 -6.09 -4.47 21.15
CA GLY A 229 -6.61 -5.77 20.74
C GLY A 229 -6.60 -5.95 19.23
N LEU A 230 -5.88 -5.12 18.47
CA LEU A 230 -5.55 -5.39 17.07
C LEU A 230 -4.36 -6.36 16.97
N THR A 231 -4.26 -7.29 17.93
CA THR A 231 -3.35 -8.43 17.90
C THR A 231 -4.04 -9.60 17.20
N VAL A 232 -3.22 -10.56 16.76
CA VAL A 232 -3.59 -11.74 15.96
C VAL A 232 -4.74 -12.58 16.58
N ASP A 233 -5.05 -12.38 17.87
CA ASP A 233 -5.97 -13.23 18.63
C ASP A 233 -7.43 -12.73 18.71
N ASP A 234 -7.78 -11.52 18.22
CA ASP A 234 -9.19 -11.08 18.17
C ASP A 234 -9.94 -11.84 17.04
N PRO A 235 -11.15 -12.39 17.25
CA PRO A 235 -11.89 -13.11 16.21
C PRO A 235 -12.14 -12.31 14.92
N VAL A 236 -12.22 -10.97 15.01
CA VAL A 236 -12.34 -10.09 13.84
C VAL A 236 -10.99 -9.92 13.14
N MET A 237 -9.89 -9.89 13.90
CA MET A 237 -8.51 -9.82 13.39
C MET A 237 -8.01 -11.16 12.81
N ASN A 238 -8.54 -12.29 13.28
CA ASN A 238 -8.37 -13.61 12.66
C ASN A 238 -8.93 -13.68 11.22
N THR A 239 -9.64 -12.64 10.77
CA THR A 239 -10.24 -12.59 9.44
C THR A 239 -9.31 -11.96 8.39
N PHE A 240 -8.43 -11.03 8.77
CA PHE A 240 -7.52 -10.34 7.84
C PHE A 240 -6.19 -9.96 8.51
N ASP A 241 -5.08 -10.39 7.92
CA ASP A 241 -3.75 -9.87 8.24
C ASP A 241 -3.64 -8.39 7.78
N PHE A 242 -2.90 -7.58 8.53
CA PHE A 242 -2.63 -6.16 8.22
C PHE A 242 -1.13 -5.94 7.98
N TRP A 243 -0.82 -5.10 7.00
CA TRP A 243 0.55 -4.69 6.69
C TRP A 243 0.67 -3.19 6.54
N THR A 244 1.88 -2.67 6.60
CA THR A 244 2.22 -1.23 6.48
C THR A 244 2.94 -0.94 5.17
N SER A 245 2.82 0.29 4.70
CA SER A 245 3.48 0.76 3.49
C SER A 245 3.68 2.27 3.47
N HIS A 246 4.75 2.72 2.81
CA HIS A 246 4.98 4.12 2.48
C HIS A 246 5.80 4.28 1.19
N GLU A 247 5.87 5.51 0.70
CA GLU A 247 6.75 5.87 -0.41
C GLU A 247 8.20 5.82 0.07
N CYS A 248 9.02 4.99 -0.56
CA CYS A 248 10.46 5.01 -0.37
C CYS A 248 10.97 6.31 -1.00
N LEU A 249 11.07 7.36 -0.18
CA LEU A 249 11.39 8.72 -0.65
C LEU A 249 12.67 9.24 -0.02
N HIS A 250 12.81 9.12 1.30
CA HIS A 250 13.97 9.65 2.01
C HIS A 250 15.03 8.57 2.22
N LEU A 251 15.83 8.34 1.18
CA LEU A 251 16.80 7.23 1.13
C LEU A 251 17.74 7.11 2.34
N PRO A 252 18.24 8.19 2.98
CA PRO A 252 19.01 8.04 4.22
C PRO A 252 18.25 7.34 5.36
N TYR A 253 16.96 7.64 5.53
CA TYR A 253 16.09 7.00 6.54
C TYR A 253 15.81 5.54 6.18
N GLU A 254 15.46 5.28 4.91
CA GLU A 254 15.22 3.92 4.41
C GLU A 254 16.49 3.05 4.55
N GLN A 255 17.65 3.62 4.22
CA GLN A 255 18.94 2.96 4.42
C GLN A 255 19.19 2.65 5.90
N ALA A 256 18.95 3.58 6.82
CA ALA A 256 19.18 3.37 8.24
C ALA A 256 18.31 2.22 8.81
N LEU A 257 17.11 2.04 8.28
CA LEU A 257 16.17 0.99 8.69
C LEU A 257 16.30 -0.32 7.89
N THR A 258 17.20 -0.38 6.92
CA THR A 258 17.44 -1.60 6.14
C THR A 258 18.33 -2.58 6.89
N ARG A 259 17.90 -3.85 6.92
CA ARG A 259 18.55 -4.93 7.68
C ARG A 259 18.78 -6.14 6.80
N GLU A 260 19.87 -6.85 7.07
CA GLU A 260 20.10 -8.18 6.52
C GLU A 260 19.29 -9.21 7.30
N ASP A 261 18.47 -9.99 6.61
CA ASP A 261 17.71 -11.07 7.20
C ASP A 261 18.63 -12.25 7.52
N SER A 262 18.75 -12.57 8.81
CA SER A 262 19.61 -13.65 9.31
C SER A 262 19.27 -15.04 8.74
N THR A 263 18.06 -15.23 8.21
CA THR A 263 17.64 -16.52 7.63
C THR A 263 17.99 -16.68 6.15
N THR A 264 18.14 -15.59 5.40
CA THR A 264 18.34 -15.64 3.94
C THR A 264 19.57 -14.89 3.44
N GLY A 265 20.18 -14.03 4.26
CA GLY A 265 21.25 -13.12 3.86
C GLY A 265 20.78 -12.00 2.91
N LEU A 266 19.48 -11.84 2.71
CA LEU A 266 18.91 -10.81 1.86
C LEU A 266 18.59 -9.55 2.66
N TYR A 267 18.77 -8.40 2.03
CA TYR A 267 18.39 -7.12 2.64
C TYR A 267 16.89 -6.88 2.52
N TYR A 268 16.29 -6.40 3.62
CA TYR A 268 14.92 -5.88 3.67
C TYR A 268 14.98 -4.49 4.27
N ASP A 269 14.29 -3.55 3.65
CA ASP A 269 14.00 -2.29 4.30
C ASP A 269 12.94 -2.56 5.36
N CYS A 270 13.35 -2.54 6.63
CA CYS A 270 12.48 -2.84 7.75
C CYS A 270 11.68 -1.63 8.22
N SER A 271 11.62 -0.55 7.43
CA SER A 271 10.74 0.59 7.68
C SER A 271 9.26 0.26 7.43
N ALA A 272 8.96 -0.63 6.46
CA ALA A 272 7.61 -1.10 6.17
C ALA A 272 7.59 -2.45 5.43
N HIS A 273 6.41 -3.09 5.43
CA HIS A 273 6.24 -4.36 4.72
C HIS A 273 6.32 -4.21 3.21
N LEU A 274 5.73 -3.14 2.66
CA LEU A 274 5.70 -2.81 1.24
C LEU A 274 6.15 -1.38 1.04
N LEU A 275 7.01 -1.15 0.05
CA LEU A 275 7.47 0.18 -0.33
C LEU A 275 7.11 0.47 -1.77
N TRP A 276 6.89 1.74 -2.13
CA TRP A 276 6.77 2.11 -3.54
C TRP A 276 7.70 3.24 -3.94
N VAL A 277 8.06 3.27 -5.23
CA VAL A 277 8.69 4.42 -5.87
C VAL A 277 7.63 5.33 -6.49
N GLY A 278 7.76 6.62 -6.22
CA GLY A 278 6.85 7.65 -6.70
C GLY A 278 7.06 8.01 -8.18
N GLU A 279 6.06 8.68 -8.77
CA GLU A 279 6.11 9.15 -10.17
C GLU A 279 7.30 10.09 -10.42
N ARG A 280 7.74 10.84 -9.39
CA ARG A 280 8.83 11.82 -9.48
C ARG A 280 10.21 11.23 -9.19
N THR A 281 10.29 9.98 -8.75
CA THR A 281 11.53 9.34 -8.27
C THR A 281 11.84 8.00 -8.95
N ARG A 282 11.03 7.59 -9.94
CA ARG A 282 11.17 6.31 -10.67
C ARG A 282 12.10 6.35 -11.89
N GLN A 283 13.09 7.23 -11.92
CA GLN A 283 14.03 7.30 -13.04
C GLN A 283 14.84 6.00 -13.11
N LEU A 284 14.99 5.42 -14.31
CA LEU A 284 15.66 4.12 -14.52
C LEU A 284 17.09 4.07 -13.94
N ASP A 285 17.82 5.19 -14.01
CA ASP A 285 19.17 5.37 -13.50
C ASP A 285 19.23 6.14 -12.17
N GLY A 286 18.07 6.39 -11.56
CA GLY A 286 17.91 7.18 -10.34
C GLY A 286 18.22 6.38 -9.07
N ALA A 287 18.52 7.13 -8.00
CA ALA A 287 18.90 6.57 -6.71
C ALA A 287 17.81 5.68 -6.08
N HIS A 288 16.53 6.05 -6.20
CA HIS A 288 15.43 5.27 -5.62
C HIS A 288 15.28 3.90 -6.28
N VAL A 289 15.41 3.82 -7.61
CA VAL A 289 15.37 2.54 -8.33
C VAL A 289 16.59 1.68 -7.96
N GLU A 290 17.78 2.29 -7.84
CA GLU A 290 18.99 1.59 -7.37
C GLU A 290 18.84 1.03 -5.95
N PHE A 291 18.29 1.83 -5.02
CA PHE A 291 18.03 1.37 -3.66
C PHE A 291 17.06 0.18 -3.65
N LEU A 292 15.90 0.35 -4.32
CA LEU A 292 14.84 -0.65 -4.32
C LEU A 292 15.21 -1.95 -5.03
N ARG A 293 16.13 -1.95 -6.02
CA ARG A 293 16.50 -3.18 -6.73
C ARG A 293 17.16 -4.22 -5.83
N GLY A 294 17.80 -3.80 -4.73
CA GLY A 294 18.53 -4.70 -3.84
C GLY A 294 17.82 -5.11 -2.55
N ILE A 295 16.75 -4.42 -2.16
CA ILE A 295 15.91 -4.86 -1.04
C ILE A 295 14.91 -5.94 -1.48
N SER A 296 14.46 -6.78 -0.55
CA SER A 296 13.63 -7.96 -0.81
C SER A 296 12.14 -7.78 -0.49
N ASN A 297 11.72 -6.60 -0.04
CA ASN A 297 10.31 -6.24 0.18
C ASN A 297 9.49 -6.35 -1.12
N PRO A 298 8.18 -6.63 -1.07
CA PRO A 298 7.26 -6.29 -2.15
C PRO A 298 7.34 -4.81 -2.51
N LEU A 299 7.32 -4.51 -3.81
CA LEU A 299 7.55 -3.17 -4.34
C LEU A 299 6.36 -2.66 -5.15
N GLY A 300 6.05 -1.38 -5.01
CA GLY A 300 5.14 -0.64 -5.88
C GLY A 300 5.86 0.33 -6.82
N ILE A 301 5.29 0.55 -8.00
CA ILE A 301 5.71 1.61 -8.93
C ILE A 301 4.49 2.47 -9.24
N LYS A 302 4.57 3.76 -8.95
CA LYS A 302 3.54 4.73 -9.39
C LYS A 302 3.69 4.99 -10.89
N VAL A 303 2.59 4.87 -11.63
CA VAL A 303 2.58 4.96 -13.10
C VAL A 303 1.48 5.89 -13.58
N SER A 304 1.88 6.99 -14.21
CA SER A 304 0.96 7.95 -14.81
C SER A 304 0.61 7.66 -16.27
N ASP A 305 -0.27 8.49 -16.82
CA ASP A 305 -0.62 8.59 -18.24
C ASP A 305 0.58 8.90 -19.16
N LYS A 306 1.70 9.36 -18.57
CA LYS A 306 2.94 9.69 -19.26
C LYS A 306 3.93 8.52 -19.32
N MET A 307 3.64 7.38 -18.70
CA MET A 307 4.53 6.23 -18.73
C MET A 307 4.67 5.66 -20.14
N ASP A 308 5.93 5.50 -20.57
CA ASP A 308 6.25 4.76 -21.77
C ASP A 308 6.21 3.24 -21.50
N PRO A 309 5.54 2.43 -22.35
CA PRO A 309 5.46 0.98 -22.12
C PRO A 309 6.81 0.27 -22.09
N LYS A 310 7.83 0.73 -22.85
CA LYS A 310 9.17 0.12 -22.84
C LYS A 310 9.93 0.49 -21.58
N GLU A 311 9.79 1.73 -21.12
CA GLU A 311 10.34 2.16 -19.83
C GLU A 311 9.75 1.35 -18.68
N LEU A 312 8.43 1.10 -18.67
CA LEU A 312 7.79 0.26 -17.66
C LEU A 312 8.36 -1.17 -17.64
N VAL A 313 8.55 -1.78 -18.81
CA VAL A 313 9.14 -3.12 -18.92
C VAL A 313 10.55 -3.13 -18.31
N LYS A 314 11.40 -2.15 -18.64
CA LYS A 314 12.75 -2.01 -18.06
C LYS A 314 12.72 -1.86 -16.54
N LEU A 315 11.82 -1.02 -16.01
CA LEU A 315 11.64 -0.89 -14.56
C LEU A 315 11.28 -2.24 -13.91
N CYS A 316 10.39 -3.01 -14.55
CA CYS A 316 10.02 -4.33 -14.05
C CYS A 316 11.19 -5.32 -14.07
N GLU A 317 12.02 -5.31 -15.13
CA GLU A 317 13.21 -6.16 -15.23
C GLU A 317 14.25 -5.81 -14.16
N ILE A 318 14.42 -4.52 -13.84
CA ILE A 318 15.34 -4.06 -12.79
C ILE A 318 14.83 -4.47 -11.40
N LEU A 319 13.54 -4.24 -11.11
CA LEU A 319 12.97 -4.40 -9.77
C LEU A 319 12.44 -5.81 -9.47
N ASN A 320 12.24 -6.63 -10.51
CA ASN A 320 11.83 -8.03 -10.42
C ASN A 320 12.60 -8.93 -11.40
N PRO A 321 13.94 -9.02 -11.29
CA PRO A 321 14.77 -9.74 -12.26
C PRO A 321 14.50 -11.24 -12.30
N ARG A 322 13.93 -11.80 -11.23
CA ARG A 322 13.53 -13.23 -11.13
C ARG A 322 12.08 -13.47 -11.55
N ASN A 323 11.37 -12.44 -12.01
CA ASN A 323 9.96 -12.48 -12.40
C ASN A 323 9.07 -13.17 -11.35
N LYS A 324 9.32 -12.92 -10.07
CA LYS A 324 8.61 -13.54 -8.95
C LYS A 324 7.20 -12.92 -8.85
N PRO A 325 6.11 -13.70 -8.89
CA PRO A 325 4.77 -13.19 -8.62
C PRO A 325 4.68 -12.55 -7.23
N GLY A 326 3.95 -11.44 -7.11
CA GLY A 326 3.78 -10.72 -5.84
C GLY A 326 4.91 -9.73 -5.50
N ARG A 327 6.07 -9.85 -6.15
CA ARG A 327 7.19 -8.92 -5.97
C ARG A 327 6.88 -7.50 -6.41
N LEU A 328 6.18 -7.33 -7.53
CA LEU A 328 5.99 -6.01 -8.15
C LEU A 328 4.52 -5.66 -8.35
N ILE A 329 4.17 -4.44 -7.97
CA ILE A 329 2.85 -3.84 -8.10
C ILE A 329 2.95 -2.60 -8.99
N ILE A 330 2.13 -2.55 -10.04
CA ILE A 330 2.01 -1.37 -10.91
C ILE A 330 0.79 -0.57 -10.44
N ILE A 331 1.03 0.60 -9.85
CA ILE A 331 0.04 1.47 -9.25
C ILE A 331 -0.30 2.59 -10.25
N THR A 332 -1.37 2.39 -11.01
CA THR A 332 -1.79 3.27 -12.11
C THR A 332 -2.61 4.46 -11.63
N ARG A 333 -2.24 5.68 -12.04
CA ARG A 333 -2.93 6.94 -11.73
C ARG A 333 -3.05 7.77 -12.99
N MET A 334 -4.19 7.80 -13.68
CA MET A 334 -4.26 8.39 -15.03
C MET A 334 -5.45 9.32 -15.25
N GLY A 335 -6.48 9.24 -14.42
CA GLY A 335 -7.80 9.77 -14.75
C GLY A 335 -8.55 8.81 -15.69
N ALA A 336 -9.88 8.84 -15.65
CA ALA A 336 -10.73 7.84 -16.32
C ALA A 336 -10.56 7.76 -17.85
N GLU A 337 -10.36 8.89 -18.52
CA GLU A 337 -10.20 8.97 -19.97
C GLU A 337 -8.85 8.38 -20.40
N ASN A 338 -7.76 8.88 -19.81
CA ASN A 338 -6.43 8.36 -20.09
C ASN A 338 -6.28 6.90 -19.68
N MET A 339 -6.93 6.43 -18.61
CA MET A 339 -6.92 5.02 -18.23
C MET A 339 -7.40 4.13 -19.38
N ARG A 340 -8.49 4.51 -20.08
CA ARG A 340 -9.02 3.74 -21.22
C ARG A 340 -8.09 3.73 -22.42
N ILE A 341 -7.29 4.77 -22.59
CA ILE A 341 -6.41 4.93 -23.74
C ILE A 341 -5.03 4.29 -23.47
N LYS A 342 -4.45 4.53 -22.30
CA LYS A 342 -3.03 4.27 -22.00
C LYS A 342 -2.80 2.91 -21.36
N LEU A 343 -3.65 2.50 -20.39
CA LEU A 343 -3.47 1.24 -19.66
C LEU A 343 -3.43 0.00 -20.57
N PRO A 344 -4.24 -0.12 -21.65
CA PRO A 344 -4.15 -1.27 -22.56
C PRO A 344 -2.74 -1.48 -23.13
N HIS A 345 -2.04 -0.40 -23.47
CA HIS A 345 -0.69 -0.47 -24.02
C HIS A 345 0.32 -0.97 -22.98
N LEU A 346 0.19 -0.54 -21.73
CA LEU A 346 1.06 -0.98 -20.63
C LEU A 346 0.83 -2.47 -20.31
N ILE A 347 -0.43 -2.90 -20.22
CA ILE A 347 -0.78 -4.31 -19.97
C ILE A 347 -0.19 -5.21 -21.07
N ARG A 348 -0.35 -4.81 -22.34
CA ARG A 348 0.18 -5.57 -23.48
C ARG A 348 1.69 -5.64 -23.46
N ALA A 349 2.40 -4.55 -23.16
CA ALA A 349 3.86 -4.54 -23.09
C ALA A 349 4.40 -5.47 -22.00
N VAL A 350 3.85 -5.36 -20.77
CA VAL A 350 4.23 -6.24 -19.65
C VAL A 350 3.93 -7.71 -19.97
N ARG A 351 2.77 -8.00 -20.55
CA ARG A 351 2.39 -9.36 -20.99
C ARG A 351 3.32 -9.90 -22.07
N GLN A 352 3.67 -9.09 -23.08
CA GLN A 352 4.58 -9.48 -24.17
C GLN A 352 6.00 -9.75 -23.66
N ALA A 353 6.44 -9.03 -22.63
CA ALA A 353 7.70 -9.28 -21.94
C ALA A 353 7.66 -10.51 -21.01
N GLY A 354 6.50 -11.18 -20.87
CA GLY A 354 6.34 -12.35 -19.99
C GLY A 354 6.40 -12.03 -18.50
N LEU A 355 6.23 -10.76 -18.12
CA LEU A 355 6.39 -10.28 -16.76
C LEU A 355 5.09 -10.44 -15.95
N ILE A 356 5.23 -10.81 -14.68
CA ILE A 356 4.12 -11.00 -13.74
C ILE A 356 4.11 -9.84 -12.75
N VAL A 357 3.02 -9.10 -12.73
CA VAL A 357 2.81 -7.94 -11.85
C VAL A 357 1.40 -7.92 -11.29
N THR A 358 1.23 -7.29 -10.13
CA THR A 358 -0.10 -6.96 -9.59
C THR A 358 -0.51 -5.58 -10.12
N TRP A 359 -1.64 -5.51 -10.84
CA TRP A 359 -2.17 -4.23 -11.31
C TRP A 359 -3.05 -3.60 -10.24
N VAL A 360 -2.79 -2.33 -9.91
CA VAL A 360 -3.52 -1.59 -8.88
C VAL A 360 -3.95 -0.24 -9.45
N SER A 361 -5.16 0.20 -9.10
CA SER A 361 -5.64 1.54 -9.41
C SER A 361 -5.44 2.49 -8.23
N ASP A 362 -4.78 3.61 -8.49
CA ASP A 362 -4.77 4.80 -7.66
C ASP A 362 -5.66 5.88 -8.32
N PRO A 363 -6.97 5.86 -8.04
CA PRO A 363 -7.91 6.81 -8.60
C PRO A 363 -7.85 8.18 -7.92
N MET A 364 -6.86 8.43 -7.07
CA MET A 364 -6.76 9.65 -6.26
C MET A 364 -5.89 10.69 -6.94
N HIS A 365 -4.64 10.34 -7.21
CA HIS A 365 -3.61 11.30 -7.65
C HIS A 365 -3.86 11.86 -9.04
N GLY A 366 -4.48 11.08 -9.94
CA GLY A 366 -4.83 11.52 -11.29
C GLY A 366 -6.00 12.50 -11.37
N ASN A 367 -6.81 12.64 -10.31
CA ASN A 367 -8.09 13.36 -10.32
C ASN A 367 -8.11 14.61 -9.41
N THR A 368 -6.94 15.15 -9.06
CA THR A 368 -6.84 16.34 -8.21
C THR A 368 -7.10 17.61 -9.01
N ILE A 369 -8.01 18.45 -8.51
CA ILE A 369 -8.35 19.76 -9.07
C ILE A 369 -8.20 20.86 -8.01
N LYS A 370 -8.18 22.13 -8.43
CA LYS A 370 -8.21 23.28 -7.53
C LYS A 370 -9.63 23.87 -7.51
N ALA A 371 -10.22 23.97 -6.33
CA ALA A 371 -11.54 24.55 -6.11
C ALA A 371 -11.50 26.08 -6.23
N PRO A 372 -12.65 26.76 -6.44
CA PRO A 372 -12.73 28.21 -6.48
C PRO A 372 -12.18 28.92 -5.23
N CYS A 373 -12.31 28.30 -4.05
CA CYS A 373 -11.75 28.79 -2.78
C CYS A 373 -10.22 28.62 -2.66
N GLY A 374 -9.57 28.05 -3.67
CA GLY A 374 -8.12 27.85 -3.71
C GLY A 374 -7.62 26.53 -3.13
N LEU A 375 -8.46 25.81 -2.37
CA LEU A 375 -8.15 24.47 -1.86
C LEU A 375 -8.06 23.44 -2.99
N LYS A 376 -7.24 22.41 -2.79
CA LYS A 376 -7.28 21.23 -3.65
C LYS A 376 -8.51 20.40 -3.27
N THR A 377 -9.12 19.74 -4.24
CA THR A 377 -10.16 18.73 -3.99
C THR A 377 -10.11 17.66 -5.09
N ARG A 378 -10.90 16.60 -4.92
CA ARG A 378 -11.11 15.54 -5.91
C ARG A 378 -12.60 15.26 -6.01
N GLY A 379 -13.09 15.12 -7.24
CA GLY A 379 -14.48 14.73 -7.47
C GLY A 379 -14.67 13.24 -7.24
N PHE A 380 -15.53 12.86 -6.30
CA PHE A 380 -15.84 11.45 -6.03
C PHE A 380 -16.30 10.70 -7.29
N ASP A 381 -17.06 11.36 -8.17
CA ASP A 381 -17.46 10.78 -9.46
C ASP A 381 -16.29 10.52 -10.40
N ALA A 382 -15.27 11.40 -10.40
CA ALA A 382 -14.05 11.19 -11.19
C ALA A 382 -13.24 10.01 -10.65
N ILE A 383 -13.10 9.91 -9.33
CA ILE A 383 -12.47 8.77 -8.64
C ILE A 383 -13.18 7.46 -9.04
N ARG A 384 -14.52 7.44 -8.94
CA ARG A 384 -15.33 6.29 -9.33
C ARG A 384 -15.23 5.95 -10.83
N ALA A 385 -15.17 6.98 -11.68
CA ALA A 385 -15.05 6.81 -13.13
C ALA A 385 -13.70 6.19 -13.53
N GLU A 386 -12.61 6.53 -12.84
CA GLU A 386 -11.29 5.92 -13.06
C GLU A 386 -11.26 4.46 -12.61
N LEU A 387 -11.82 4.13 -11.44
CA LEU A 387 -11.96 2.74 -11.03
C LEU A 387 -12.77 1.93 -12.03
N ARG A 388 -13.90 2.46 -12.50
CA ARG A 388 -14.69 1.80 -13.55
C ARG A 388 -13.86 1.57 -14.80
N ALA A 389 -13.07 2.57 -15.23
CA ALA A 389 -12.16 2.48 -16.36
C ALA A 389 -11.16 1.34 -16.21
N PHE A 390 -10.53 1.27 -15.03
CA PHE A 390 -9.54 0.27 -14.69
C PHE A 390 -10.11 -1.15 -14.82
N PHE A 391 -11.28 -1.40 -14.24
CA PHE A 391 -11.96 -2.69 -14.38
C PHE A 391 -12.36 -3.00 -15.83
N ASP A 392 -12.92 -2.03 -16.55
CA ASP A 392 -13.35 -2.19 -17.94
C ASP A 392 -12.15 -2.56 -18.84
N VAL A 393 -11.01 -1.90 -18.68
CA VAL A 393 -9.77 -2.19 -19.43
C VAL A 393 -9.24 -3.58 -19.11
N HIS A 394 -9.20 -3.97 -17.84
CA HIS A 394 -8.75 -5.31 -17.47
C HIS A 394 -9.63 -6.42 -18.06
N ASP A 395 -10.95 -6.20 -18.09
CA ASP A 395 -11.89 -7.12 -18.71
C ASP A 395 -11.68 -7.22 -20.23
N GLN A 396 -11.41 -6.09 -20.90
CA GLN A 396 -11.10 -6.05 -22.34
C GLN A 396 -9.76 -6.73 -22.67
N GLU A 397 -8.73 -6.54 -21.85
CA GLU A 397 -7.40 -7.09 -22.07
C GLU A 397 -7.24 -8.55 -21.61
N GLY A 398 -8.25 -9.11 -20.93
CA GLY A 398 -8.19 -10.45 -20.34
C GLY A 398 -7.17 -10.55 -19.21
N SER A 399 -7.01 -9.48 -18.43
CA SER A 399 -6.07 -9.40 -17.30
C SER A 399 -6.80 -9.20 -15.97
N TYR A 400 -6.05 -9.19 -14.85
CA TYR A 400 -6.61 -9.14 -13.51
C TYR A 400 -6.49 -7.74 -12.89
N PRO A 401 -7.61 -7.12 -12.46
CA PRO A 401 -7.58 -5.94 -11.61
C PRO A 401 -7.21 -6.38 -10.19
N GLY A 402 -5.94 -6.28 -9.83
CA GLY A 402 -5.36 -6.87 -8.62
C GLY A 402 -5.60 -6.07 -7.33
N GLY A 403 -5.97 -4.80 -7.40
CA GLY A 403 -6.28 -4.02 -6.20
C GLY A 403 -6.55 -2.54 -6.41
N VAL A 404 -6.68 -1.82 -5.30
CA VAL A 404 -6.81 -0.36 -5.23
C VAL A 404 -5.85 0.25 -4.21
N HIS A 405 -5.44 1.49 -4.47
CA HIS A 405 -4.57 2.32 -3.65
C HIS A 405 -5.28 3.64 -3.37
N LEU A 406 -5.71 3.87 -2.13
CA LEU A 406 -6.59 4.98 -1.77
C LEU A 406 -5.96 5.90 -0.73
N GLU A 407 -6.36 7.17 -0.77
CA GLU A 407 -6.09 8.13 0.30
C GLU A 407 -7.41 8.38 1.02
N MET A 408 -7.47 7.98 2.28
CA MET A 408 -8.69 7.94 3.07
C MET A 408 -8.40 8.18 4.55
N THR A 409 -9.42 8.62 5.28
CA THR A 409 -9.35 8.84 6.72
C THR A 409 -10.65 8.41 7.38
N GLY A 410 -10.55 7.92 8.61
CA GLY A 410 -11.71 7.65 9.47
C GLY A 410 -12.39 8.93 10.00
N GLN A 411 -11.73 10.07 9.87
CA GLN A 411 -12.25 11.35 10.31
C GLN A 411 -13.41 11.84 9.45
N ASN A 412 -14.28 12.65 10.06
CA ASN A 412 -15.41 13.27 9.38
C ASN A 412 -14.97 14.54 8.62
N VAL A 413 -14.24 14.36 7.52
CA VAL A 413 -13.65 15.45 6.72
C VAL A 413 -14.48 15.82 5.48
N THR A 414 -14.27 17.04 4.99
CA THR A 414 -14.89 17.60 3.77
C THR A 414 -13.83 17.88 2.70
N GLU A 415 -12.98 16.90 2.41
CA GLU A 415 -11.81 17.10 1.54
C GLU A 415 -12.08 16.77 0.07
N CYS A 416 -12.83 15.71 -0.23
CA CYS A 416 -13.30 15.36 -1.57
C CYS A 416 -14.77 15.76 -1.78
N ILE A 417 -15.07 16.41 -2.90
CA ILE A 417 -16.45 16.78 -3.28
C ILE A 417 -17.24 15.57 -3.80
N GLY A 418 -18.57 15.62 -3.70
CA GLY A 418 -19.49 14.58 -4.13
C GLY A 418 -19.66 13.43 -3.13
N GLY A 419 -20.01 12.27 -3.65
CA GLY A 419 -20.44 11.11 -2.86
C GLY A 419 -21.87 11.25 -2.34
N SER A 420 -22.39 10.20 -1.72
CA SER A 420 -23.77 10.13 -1.22
C SER A 420 -24.18 11.24 -0.24
N LYS A 421 -23.25 11.79 0.54
CA LYS A 421 -23.49 12.94 1.44
C LYS A 421 -23.39 14.31 0.75
N THR A 422 -23.11 14.35 -0.55
CA THR A 422 -23.01 15.54 -1.41
C THR A 422 -22.16 16.66 -0.78
N VAL A 423 -20.86 16.40 -0.60
CA VAL A 423 -19.91 17.46 -0.21
C VAL A 423 -19.74 18.41 -1.39
N THR A 424 -19.99 19.71 -1.20
CA THR A 424 -19.86 20.75 -2.23
C THR A 424 -18.55 21.52 -2.09
N PHE A 425 -18.27 22.45 -3.00
CA PHE A 425 -17.11 23.34 -2.88
C PHE A 425 -17.19 24.25 -1.65
N ASP A 426 -18.40 24.64 -1.24
CA ASP A 426 -18.60 25.53 -0.09
C ASP A 426 -18.34 24.80 1.24
N ASP A 427 -18.58 23.49 1.25
CA ASP A 427 -18.33 22.64 2.43
C ASP A 427 -16.85 22.44 2.71
N LEU A 428 -15.96 22.64 1.73
CA LEU A 428 -14.54 22.28 1.83
C LEU A 428 -13.88 22.89 3.08
N ASN A 429 -14.11 24.19 3.32
CA ASN A 429 -13.50 24.92 4.45
C ASN A 429 -14.01 24.48 5.83
N SER A 430 -15.06 23.66 5.90
CA SER A 430 -15.66 23.25 7.19
C SER A 430 -14.73 22.35 8.00
N ARG A 431 -14.12 21.35 7.34
CA ARG A 431 -13.28 20.30 7.96
C ARG A 431 -12.19 19.82 6.99
N TYR A 432 -11.40 20.76 6.48
CA TYR A 432 -10.23 20.47 5.64
C TYR A 432 -8.99 20.33 6.53
N HIS A 433 -8.58 19.10 6.81
CA HIS A 433 -7.57 18.81 7.82
C HIS A 433 -6.20 18.42 7.22
N THR A 434 -6.18 17.96 5.98
CA THR A 434 -4.94 17.66 5.25
C THR A 434 -4.16 18.91 4.84
N HIS A 435 -2.85 18.92 5.09
CA HIS A 435 -1.88 19.85 4.48
C HIS A 435 -1.40 19.39 3.10
N CYS A 436 -1.84 18.20 2.70
CA CYS A 436 -1.28 17.43 1.61
C CYS A 436 -2.26 17.41 0.43
N ASP A 437 -2.76 16.24 0.06
CA ASP A 437 -3.84 16.11 -0.91
C ASP A 437 -5.14 15.62 -0.22
N PRO A 438 -6.32 15.86 -0.84
CA PRO A 438 -7.64 15.63 -0.24
C PRO A 438 -8.00 14.15 -0.12
N ARG A 439 -8.36 13.67 1.07
CA ARG A 439 -8.67 12.28 1.36
C ARG A 439 -10.17 11.98 1.19
N LEU A 440 -10.50 10.72 0.93
CA LEU A 440 -11.87 10.22 1.07
C LEU A 440 -12.22 10.18 2.56
N ASN A 441 -13.41 10.68 2.92
CA ASN A 441 -13.95 10.42 4.26
C ASN A 441 -14.53 8.99 4.35
N ALA A 442 -14.80 8.53 5.57
CA ALA A 442 -15.31 7.18 5.83
C ALA A 442 -16.53 6.77 4.97
N SER A 443 -17.47 7.69 4.74
CA SER A 443 -18.68 7.40 3.94
C SER A 443 -18.35 7.21 2.46
N GLN A 444 -17.51 8.07 1.90
CA GLN A 444 -17.04 7.95 0.51
C GLN A 444 -16.18 6.69 0.32
N SER A 445 -15.32 6.36 1.28
CA SER A 445 -14.51 5.13 1.28
C SER A 445 -15.37 3.87 1.23
N LEU A 446 -16.42 3.77 2.06
CA LEU A 446 -17.33 2.63 2.05
C LEU A 446 -18.17 2.55 0.77
N GLU A 447 -18.66 3.69 0.26
CA GLU A 447 -19.36 3.74 -1.03
C GLU A 447 -18.50 3.18 -2.17
N LEU A 448 -17.20 3.49 -2.17
CA LEU A 448 -16.24 2.94 -3.12
C LEU A 448 -16.03 1.44 -2.95
N ALA A 449 -15.94 0.95 -1.71
CA ALA A 449 -15.83 -0.48 -1.42
C ALA A 449 -17.04 -1.26 -1.95
N PHE A 450 -18.26 -0.74 -1.78
CA PHE A 450 -19.46 -1.36 -2.35
C PHE A 450 -19.42 -1.40 -3.88
N ALA A 451 -19.01 -0.32 -4.53
CA ALA A 451 -18.89 -0.27 -6.00
C ALA A 451 -17.85 -1.28 -6.54
N ILE A 452 -16.70 -1.40 -5.88
CA ILE A 452 -15.66 -2.38 -6.23
C ILE A 452 -16.17 -3.80 -6.01
N SER A 453 -16.78 -4.05 -4.84
CA SER A 453 -17.33 -5.35 -4.46
C SER A 453 -18.37 -5.85 -5.46
N GLU A 454 -19.28 -4.96 -5.89
CA GLU A 454 -20.26 -5.27 -6.93
C GLU A 454 -19.60 -5.66 -8.25
N ARG A 455 -18.57 -4.92 -8.68
CA ARG A 455 -17.86 -5.19 -9.93
C ARG A 455 -17.15 -6.56 -9.90
N LEU A 456 -16.46 -6.87 -8.81
CA LEU A 456 -15.79 -8.15 -8.61
C LEU A 456 -16.78 -9.32 -8.58
N ARG A 457 -17.92 -9.16 -7.88
CA ARG A 457 -18.98 -10.17 -7.82
C ARG A 457 -19.53 -10.49 -9.20
N ARG A 458 -19.83 -9.46 -10.02
CA ARG A 458 -20.35 -9.64 -11.39
C ARG A 458 -19.38 -10.45 -12.26
N LYS A 459 -18.07 -10.16 -12.19
CA LYS A 459 -17.04 -10.89 -12.93
C LYS A 459 -17.02 -12.37 -12.56
N ARG A 460 -17.00 -12.69 -11.26
CA ARG A 460 -17.01 -14.07 -10.77
C ARG A 460 -18.25 -14.85 -11.20
N LEU A 461 -19.44 -14.25 -11.10
CA LEU A 461 -20.70 -14.89 -11.52
C LEU A 461 -20.74 -15.14 -13.03
N LYS A 462 -20.19 -14.22 -13.84
CA LYS A 462 -20.07 -14.41 -15.29
C LYS A 462 -19.17 -15.59 -15.62
N SER A 463 -17.98 -15.68 -15.03
CA SER A 463 -17.06 -16.81 -15.23
C SER A 463 -17.66 -18.15 -14.80
N ALA A 464 -18.41 -18.20 -13.68
CA ALA A 464 -19.08 -19.41 -13.23
C ALA A 464 -20.19 -19.88 -14.19
N ASN A 465 -20.91 -18.95 -14.82
CA ASN A 465 -21.95 -19.27 -15.79
C ASN A 465 -21.36 -19.74 -17.13
N GLU A 466 -20.27 -19.11 -17.61
CA GLU A 466 -19.55 -19.55 -18.81
C GLU A 466 -19.01 -20.98 -18.64
N PHE A 467 -18.42 -21.28 -17.48
CA PHE A 467 -17.98 -22.64 -17.15
C PHE A 467 -19.14 -23.63 -17.15
N ARG A 468 -20.26 -23.34 -16.46
CA ARG A 468 -21.44 -24.21 -16.45
C ARG A 468 -22.06 -24.43 -17.83
N SER A 469 -22.01 -23.41 -18.70
CA SER A 469 -22.50 -23.54 -20.07
C SER A 469 -21.61 -24.46 -20.89
N ALA A 470 -20.29 -24.35 -20.78
CA ALA A 470 -19.34 -25.21 -21.50
C ALA A 470 -19.50 -26.70 -21.14
N TYR A 471 -19.88 -27.02 -19.91
CA TYR A 471 -20.10 -28.40 -19.44
C TYR A 471 -21.51 -28.96 -19.67
N ARG A 472 -22.47 -28.16 -20.15
CA ARG A 472 -23.81 -28.64 -20.53
C ARG A 472 -23.90 -29.12 -21.99
N PHE A 473 -22.85 -28.90 -22.78
CA PHE A 473 -22.77 -29.28 -24.19
C PHE A 473 -21.73 -30.39 -24.49
N ASN A 474 -21.15 -30.98 -23.43
CA ASN A 474 -20.44 -32.25 -23.47
C ASN A 474 -21.26 -33.28 -22.69
#